data_AF-A0A4V2AX15-F1
#
_entry.id   AF-A0A4V2AX15-F1
#
_cell.length_a   1.000
_cell.length_b   1.000
_cell.length_c   1.000
_cell.angle_alpha   90.00
_cell.angle_beta   90.00
_cell.angle_gamma   90.00
#
_symmetry.space_group_name_H-M   'P 1'
#
loop_
_entity.id
_entity.type
_entity.pdbx_description
1 polymer ?
#
loop_
_entity_poly.entity_id
_entity_poly.type
_entity_poly.pdbx_seq_one_letter_code
_entity_poly.pdbx_strand_id
1 'polypeptide(L)'
;MKKLIYVLLLPLVVVSGLVFANKESKSETSEKALPKPPTAAERESARKLWEATPGGKVFKKWEASPAGIKVYAAEAKIRKSIRDNTNMEAVVTSLSLPPGSRLGFGVMA
;
A
#
# COMPACT_ATOMS: atom_id res chain seq x y z
N MET A 1 46.49 25.87 -9.20
CA MET A 1 45.49 25.25 -8.30
C MET A 1 44.39 24.44 -9.03
N LYS A 2 44.50 24.13 -10.33
CA LYS A 2 43.51 23.28 -11.04
C LYS A 2 43.75 21.77 -10.84
N LYS A 3 45.02 21.33 -10.77
CA LYS A 3 45.39 19.90 -10.65
C LYS A 3 44.88 19.26 -9.34
N LEU A 4 44.89 20.00 -8.24
CA LEU A 4 44.39 19.52 -6.94
C LEU A 4 42.86 19.28 -6.94
N ILE A 5 42.10 20.07 -7.70
CA ILE A 5 40.65 19.90 -7.83
C ILE A 5 40.33 18.62 -8.61
N TYR A 6 41.06 18.33 -9.69
CA TYR A 6 40.88 17.09 -10.44
C TYR A 6 41.28 15.86 -9.64
N VAL A 7 42.35 15.92 -8.84
CA VAL A 7 42.76 14.83 -7.94
C VAL A 7 41.70 14.54 -6.87
N LEU A 8 40.98 15.57 -6.40
CA LEU A 8 39.89 15.41 -5.42
C LEU A 8 38.58 14.90 -6.04
N LEU A 9 38.28 15.30 -7.28
CA LEU A 9 37.06 14.90 -8.00
C LEU A 9 37.15 13.49 -8.59
N LEU A 10 38.34 13.06 -9.01
CA LEU A 10 38.56 11.73 -9.62
C LEU A 10 38.05 10.57 -8.74
N PRO A 11 38.39 10.46 -7.44
CA PRO A 11 37.88 9.39 -6.60
C PRO A 11 36.37 9.49 -6.37
N LEU A 12 35.80 10.70 -6.34
CA LEU A 12 34.36 10.90 -6.17
C LEU A 12 33.57 10.33 -7.35
N VAL A 13 34.07 10.55 -8.57
CA VAL A 13 33.48 10.02 -9.80
C VAL A 13 33.61 8.50 -9.85
N VAL A 14 34.78 7.94 -9.48
CA VAL A 14 34.99 6.48 -9.45
C VAL A 14 34.09 5.79 -8.43
N VAL A 15 33.95 6.35 -7.22
CA VAL A 15 33.05 5.81 -6.17
C VAL A 15 31.60 5.89 -6.61
N SER A 16 31.17 7.03 -7.19
CA SER A 16 29.80 7.16 -7.70
C SER A 16 29.50 6.18 -8.85
N GLY A 17 30.43 5.98 -9.78
CA GLY A 17 30.31 5.00 -10.86
C GLY A 17 30.22 3.56 -10.35
N LEU A 18 31.04 3.19 -9.36
CA LEU A 18 31.01 1.85 -8.76
C LEU A 18 29.69 1.59 -8.02
N VAL A 19 29.15 2.58 -7.31
CA VAL A 19 27.85 2.50 -6.63
C VAL A 19 26.69 2.36 -7.62
N PHE A 20 26.76 3.02 -8.78
CA PHE A 20 25.76 2.87 -9.84
C PHE A 20 25.88 1.53 -10.59
N ALA A 21 27.08 1.00 -10.78
CA ALA A 21 27.31 -0.29 -11.44
C ALA A 21 26.96 -1.51 -10.57
N ASN A 22 27.17 -1.43 -9.25
CA ASN A 22 26.76 -2.47 -8.28
C ASN A 22 25.28 -2.38 -7.90
N LYS A 23 24.53 -1.40 -8.43
CA LYS A 23 23.08 -1.41 -8.31
C LYS A 23 22.56 -2.41 -9.33
N GLU A 24 22.58 -3.68 -8.91
CA GLU A 24 21.97 -4.81 -9.58
C GLU A 24 20.58 -4.37 -10.08
N SER A 25 20.50 -4.08 -11.38
CA SER A 25 19.25 -3.84 -12.04
C SER A 25 18.57 -5.20 -12.02
N LYS A 26 17.71 -5.42 -11.03
CA LYS A 26 16.72 -6.49 -11.06
C LYS A 26 15.76 -6.18 -12.21
N SER A 27 16.24 -6.36 -13.44
CA SER A 27 15.46 -6.50 -14.65
C SER A 27 14.96 -7.93 -14.71
N GLU A 28 14.33 -8.36 -13.64
CA GLU A 28 13.47 -9.51 -13.64
C GLU A 28 12.29 -9.05 -12.83
N THR A 29 11.19 -8.85 -13.54
CA THR A 29 9.84 -9.05 -13.04
C THR A 29 9.78 -10.46 -12.47
N SER A 30 10.46 -10.69 -11.34
CA SER A 30 10.07 -11.72 -10.40
C SER A 30 8.64 -11.35 -10.12
N GLU A 31 7.73 -12.18 -10.61
CA GLU A 31 6.51 -12.49 -9.90
C GLU A 31 6.93 -12.69 -8.44
N LYS A 32 7.05 -11.61 -7.68
CA LYS A 32 7.04 -11.68 -6.23
C LYS A 32 5.63 -12.14 -5.97
N ALA A 33 5.46 -13.47 -5.95
CA ALA A 33 4.28 -14.13 -5.48
C ALA A 33 3.83 -13.32 -4.27
N LEU A 34 2.62 -12.75 -4.37
CA LEU A 34 2.04 -11.95 -3.31
C LEU A 34 2.34 -12.67 -2.00
N PRO A 35 3.02 -12.03 -1.03
CA PRO A 35 3.49 -12.71 0.16
C PRO A 35 2.32 -13.49 0.74
N LYS A 36 2.54 -14.80 0.91
CA LYS A 36 1.47 -15.74 1.27
C LYS A 36 0.68 -15.14 2.44
N PRO A 37 -0.66 -15.05 2.33
CA PRO A 37 -1.45 -14.49 3.42
C PRO A 37 -1.10 -15.23 4.71
N PRO A 38 -0.85 -14.52 5.82
CA PRO A 38 -0.42 -15.15 7.04
C PRO A 38 -1.46 -16.17 7.48
N THR A 39 -0.99 -17.31 7.97
CA THR A 39 -1.84 -18.36 8.52
C THR A 39 -2.61 -17.84 9.74
N ALA A 40 -3.69 -18.53 10.12
CA ALA A 40 -4.48 -18.13 11.31
C ALA A 40 -3.60 -18.02 12.57
N ALA A 41 -2.68 -18.97 12.75
CA ALA A 41 -1.75 -19.00 13.88
C ALA A 41 -0.78 -17.80 13.88
N GLU A 42 -0.23 -17.44 12.71
CA GLU A 42 0.65 -16.28 12.57
C GLU A 42 -0.07 -14.95 12.80
N ARG A 43 -1.33 -14.83 12.36
CA ARG A 43 -2.15 -13.65 12.65
C ARG A 43 -2.45 -13.50 14.14
N GLU A 44 -2.73 -14.62 14.81
CA GLU A 44 -3.01 -14.62 16.24
C GLU A 44 -1.76 -14.25 17.06
N SER A 45 -0.60 -14.81 16.72
CA SER A 45 0.66 -14.49 17.39
C SER A 45 1.07 -13.04 17.18
N ALA A 46 0.95 -12.52 15.95
CA ALA A 46 1.21 -11.11 15.63
C ALA A 46 0.27 -10.16 16.40
N ARG A 47 -1.01 -10.52 16.52
CA ARG A 47 -1.98 -9.73 17.29
C ARG A 47 -1.60 -9.68 18.77
N LYS A 48 -1.27 -10.82 19.39
CA LYS A 48 -0.84 -10.88 20.80
C LYS A 48 0.42 -10.04 21.06
N LEU A 49 1.39 -10.12 20.14
CA LEU A 49 2.61 -9.30 20.22
C LEU A 49 2.27 -7.80 20.18
N TRP A 50 1.38 -7.40 19.27
CA TRP A 50 0.95 -6.01 19.16
C TRP A 50 0.13 -5.55 20.36
N GLU A 51 -0.78 -6.37 20.88
CA GLU A 51 -1.59 -6.07 22.06
C GLU A 51 -0.72 -5.86 23.32
N ALA A 52 0.46 -6.50 23.39
CA ALA A 52 1.43 -6.30 24.48
C ALA A 52 2.19 -4.96 24.40
N THR A 53 2.20 -4.28 23.24
CA THR A 53 2.84 -2.96 23.07
C THR A 53 2.09 -1.88 23.88
N PRO A 54 2.73 -0.74 24.20
CA PRO A 54 2.04 0.38 24.84
C PRO A 54 0.81 0.86 24.05
N GLY A 55 0.91 0.91 22.71
CA GLY A 55 -0.21 1.25 21.83
C GLY A 55 -1.34 0.24 21.92
N GLY A 56 -1.03 -1.06 21.91
CA GLY A 56 -2.00 -2.13 22.09
C GLY A 56 -2.74 -2.05 23.42
N LYS A 57 -2.04 -1.73 24.51
CA LYS A 57 -2.65 -1.54 25.84
C LYS A 57 -3.58 -0.32 25.88
N VAL A 58 -3.19 0.79 25.25
CA VAL A 58 -4.06 1.99 25.15
C VAL A 58 -5.29 1.68 24.31
N PHE A 59 -5.11 0.98 23.19
CA PHE A 59 -6.23 0.53 22.35
C PHE A 59 -7.19 -0.36 23.14
N LYS A 60 -6.70 -1.36 23.88
CA LYS A 60 -7.54 -2.25 24.71
C LYS A 60 -8.33 -1.49 25.78
N LYS A 61 -7.72 -0.49 26.42
CA LYS A 61 -8.41 0.40 27.37
C LYS A 61 -9.50 1.21 26.68
N TRP A 62 -9.23 1.74 25.49
CA TRP A 62 -10.24 2.46 24.69
C TRP A 62 -11.35 1.52 24.20
N GLU A 63 -11.02 0.32 23.75
CA GLU A 63 -11.95 -0.70 23.27
C GLU A 63 -12.97 -1.06 24.36
N ALA A 64 -12.53 -1.19 25.61
CA ALA A 64 -13.39 -1.43 26.77
C ALA A 64 -14.12 -0.17 27.29
N SER A 65 -13.79 1.02 26.80
CA SER A 65 -14.42 2.27 27.23
C SER A 65 -15.84 2.43 26.65
N PRO A 66 -16.69 3.27 27.26
CA PRO A 66 -18.02 3.58 26.69
C PRO A 66 -17.95 4.14 25.26
N ALA A 67 -16.88 4.85 24.91
CA ALA A 67 -16.67 5.37 23.56
C ALA A 67 -16.38 4.24 22.56
N GLY A 68 -15.49 3.31 22.90
CA GLY A 68 -15.18 2.14 22.08
C GLY A 68 -16.42 1.28 21.82
N ILE A 69 -17.20 1.00 22.86
CA ILE A 69 -18.46 0.23 22.75
C ILE A 69 -19.45 0.94 21.80
N LYS A 70 -19.61 2.27 21.91
CA LYS A 70 -20.47 3.04 21.00
C LYS A 70 -20.02 2.95 19.55
N VAL A 71 -18.72 3.00 19.28
CA VAL A 71 -18.16 2.86 17.94
C VAL A 71 -18.47 1.47 17.37
N TYR A 72 -18.23 0.40 18.12
CA TYR A 72 -18.57 -0.95 17.67
C TYR A 72 -20.07 -1.16 17.45
N ALA A 73 -20.92 -0.57 18.29
CA ALA A 73 -22.37 -0.62 18.10
C ALA A 73 -22.81 0.11 16.81
N ALA A 74 -22.16 1.24 16.47
CA ALA A 74 -22.41 1.95 15.22
C ALA A 74 -21.87 1.17 14.01
N GLU A 75 -20.66 0.61 14.11
CA GLU A 75 -20.05 -0.24 13.08
C GLU A 75 -20.95 -1.43 12.74
N ALA A 76 -21.51 -2.11 13.75
CA ALA A 76 -22.41 -3.24 13.55
C ALA A 76 -23.68 -2.87 12.77
N LYS A 77 -24.17 -1.62 12.87
CA LYS A 77 -25.31 -1.14 12.07
C LYS A 77 -24.91 -0.93 10.61
N ILE A 78 -23.76 -0.31 10.38
CA ILE A 78 -23.24 -0.03 9.03
C ILE A 78 -22.86 -1.34 8.33
N ARG A 79 -22.17 -2.25 9.03
CA ARG A 79 -21.69 -3.52 8.49
C ARG A 79 -22.81 -4.40 7.96
N LYS A 80 -24.01 -4.37 8.58
CA LYS A 80 -25.19 -5.06 8.04
C LYS A 80 -25.53 -4.54 6.63
N SER A 81 -25.56 -3.22 6.48
CA SER A 81 -25.86 -2.57 5.20
C SER A 81 -24.78 -2.82 4.14
N ILE A 82 -23.51 -2.94 4.54
CA ILE A 82 -22.40 -3.22 3.62
C ILE A 82 -22.33 -4.69 3.22
N ARG A 83 -22.56 -5.62 4.16
CA ARG A 83 -22.49 -7.06 3.88
C ARG A 83 -23.51 -7.48 2.83
N ASP A 84 -24.67 -6.84 2.87
CA ASP A 84 -25.79 -7.16 1.99
C ASP A 84 -25.78 -6.26 0.73
N ASN A 85 -24.71 -5.47 0.51
CA ASN A 85 -24.52 -4.73 -0.74
C ASN A 85 -24.22 -5.73 -1.87
N THR A 86 -25.05 -5.68 -2.90
CA THR A 86 -24.82 -6.35 -4.17
C THR A 86 -24.04 -5.43 -5.10
N ASN A 87 -23.17 -5.99 -5.94
CA ASN A 87 -22.53 -5.26 -7.02
C ASN A 87 -23.60 -4.50 -7.83
N MET A 88 -23.51 -3.17 -7.86
CA MET A 88 -24.41 -2.34 -8.65
C MET A 88 -23.86 -2.25 -10.06
N GLU A 89 -24.61 -2.75 -11.05
CA GLU A 89 -24.31 -2.51 -12.45
C GLU A 89 -24.88 -1.14 -12.87
N ALA A 90 -23.99 -0.20 -13.12
CA ALA A 90 -24.35 1.09 -13.68
C ALA A 90 -24.26 1.03 -15.21
N VAL A 91 -25.40 1.17 -15.90
CA VAL A 91 -25.43 1.29 -17.36
C VAL A 91 -25.24 2.75 -17.73
N VAL A 92 -24.15 3.05 -18.45
CA VAL A 92 -23.93 4.38 -19.03
C VAL A 92 -24.88 4.56 -20.20
N THR A 93 -25.97 5.30 -19.99
CA THR A 93 -27.05 5.47 -20.98
C THR A 93 -26.77 6.56 -22.03
N SER A 94 -25.78 7.43 -21.82
CA SER A 94 -25.36 8.40 -22.84
C SER A 94 -23.86 8.33 -23.13
N LEU A 95 -23.51 7.66 -24.22
CA LEU A 95 -22.21 7.75 -24.89
C LEU A 95 -22.18 8.88 -25.93
N SER A 96 -23.04 9.90 -25.76
CA SER A 96 -23.06 11.08 -26.62
C SER A 96 -21.80 11.89 -26.36
N LEU A 97 -20.78 11.62 -27.16
CA LEU A 97 -19.56 12.40 -27.14
C LEU A 97 -19.79 13.71 -27.90
N PRO A 98 -19.26 14.84 -27.40
CA PRO A 98 -19.23 16.09 -28.16
C PRO A 98 -18.58 15.88 -29.54
N PRO A 99 -19.02 16.62 -30.58
CA PRO A 99 -18.41 16.58 -31.90
C PRO A 99 -16.89 16.78 -31.81
N GLY A 100 -16.11 15.84 -32.39
CA GLY A 100 -14.64 15.87 -32.36
C GLY A 100 -13.96 15.01 -31.29
N SER A 101 -14.73 14.31 -30.45
CA SER A 101 -14.16 13.38 -29.47
C SER A 101 -13.56 12.14 -30.15
N ARG A 102 -12.30 11.83 -29.83
CA ARG A 102 -11.60 10.63 -30.28
C ARG A 102 -11.61 9.58 -29.17
N LEU A 103 -12.37 8.50 -29.33
CA LEU A 103 -12.30 7.36 -28.41
C LEU A 103 -10.97 6.64 -28.61
N GLY A 104 -10.07 6.71 -27.63
CA GLY A 104 -9.00 5.73 -27.50
C GLY A 104 -9.56 4.48 -26.84
N PHE A 105 -9.29 3.30 -27.40
CA PHE A 105 -9.60 2.03 -26.73
C PHE A 105 -8.72 1.88 -25.49
N GLY A 106 -9.19 2.38 -24.36
CA GLY A 106 -8.59 2.13 -23.05
C GLY A 106 -9.13 0.82 -22.50
N VAL A 107 -8.50 -0.29 -22.83
CA VAL A 107 -8.75 -1.56 -22.12
C VAL A 107 -8.01 -1.46 -20.77
N MET A 108 -8.74 -1.38 -19.66
CA MET A 108 -8.18 -1.74 -18.36
C MET A 108 -8.23 -3.26 -18.26
N ALA A 109 -7.05 -3.89 -18.24
CA ALA A 109 -6.86 -5.28 -17.84
C ALA A 109 -6.62 -5.35 -16.32
#